data_AF-A0A067MCZ8-F1
#
_entry.id   AF-A0A067MCZ8-F1
#
_cell.length_a   1.000
_cell.length_b   1.000
_cell.length_c   1.000
_cell.angle_alpha   90.00
_cell.angle_beta   90.00
_cell.angle_gamma   90.00
#
_symmetry.space_group_name_H-M   'P 1'
#
loop_
_entity.id
_entity.type
_entity.pdbx_description
1 polymer ?
#
loop_
_entity_poly.entity_id
_entity_poly.type
_entity_poly.pdbx_seq_one_letter_code
_entity_poly.pdbx_strand_id
1 'polypeptide(L)'
;MSLISYARFRKDKPDRKVQAAAVAQSYLALSCSIALWVLAPHFGNNVECNNQVLFVIFGSFPVFPAARILSLVVLPIITVVYTASLYYDYFHGSWRRGEKREPLIVPRTTSRSPLPPSENDQQSKKPRTDGSLLIHLVFIVVIFALLILNAELFLIRNFNGSQQKWGFGQVLPMFLISIPLIGVWEAFSKYGLSKHVSAD
;
A
#
# COMPACT_ATOMS: atom_id res chain seq x y z
N MET A 1 4.99 1.54 1.92
CA MET A 1 4.50 2.88 1.61
C MET A 1 3.99 2.89 0.18
N SER A 2 2.68 3.02 -0.02
CA SER A 2 2.17 3.34 -1.35
C SER A 2 2.71 4.71 -1.74
N LEU A 3 3.23 4.83 -2.97
CA LEU A 3 3.64 6.12 -3.57
C LEU A 3 2.55 7.20 -3.45
N ILE A 4 1.29 6.77 -3.36
CA ILE A 4 0.13 7.64 -3.12
C ILE A 4 0.19 8.32 -1.75
N SER A 5 0.61 7.62 -0.70
CA SER A 5 0.78 8.21 0.63
C SER A 5 1.96 9.18 0.66
N TYR A 6 3.05 8.88 -0.04
CA TYR A 6 4.21 9.78 -0.12
C TYR A 6 3.88 11.09 -0.86
N ALA A 7 3.08 11.01 -1.92
CA ALA A 7 2.60 12.18 -2.66
C ALA A 7 1.71 13.11 -1.82
N ARG A 8 1.08 12.62 -0.74
CA ARG A 8 0.23 13.42 0.15
C ARG A 8 1.03 14.31 1.12
N PHE A 9 2.29 13.96 1.41
CA PHE A 9 3.13 14.68 2.39
C PHE A 9 4.02 15.77 1.78
N ARG A 10 4.25 15.78 0.46
CA ARG A 10 4.89 16.93 -0.20
C ARG A 10 3.88 18.07 -0.37
N LYS A 11 4.24 19.24 0.15
CA LYS A 11 3.47 20.49 0.06
C LYS A 11 3.39 21.04 -1.38
N ASP A 12 4.34 20.61 -2.22
CA ASP A 12 4.32 20.87 -3.66
C ASP A 12 3.28 20.00 -4.35
N LYS A 13 2.64 20.55 -5.39
CA LYS A 13 1.57 19.88 -6.15
C LYS A 13 1.97 18.42 -6.42
N PRO A 14 1.17 17.42 -5.99
CA PRO A 14 1.49 16.02 -6.19
C PRO A 14 1.72 15.80 -7.69
N ASP A 15 2.91 15.31 -8.03
CA ASP A 15 3.29 15.09 -9.42
C ASP A 15 2.37 14.00 -9.98
N ARG A 16 1.45 14.39 -10.86
CA ARG A 16 0.43 13.50 -11.44
C ARG A 16 1.06 12.25 -12.07
N LYS A 17 2.30 12.38 -12.55
CA LYS A 17 3.08 11.27 -13.12
C LYS A 17 3.36 10.18 -12.09
N VAL A 18 3.73 10.56 -10.87
CA VAL A 18 4.05 9.61 -9.78
C VAL A 18 2.78 8.87 -9.33
N GLN A 19 1.66 9.58 -9.23
CA GLN A 19 0.38 8.96 -8.88
C GLN A 19 -0.10 8.00 -9.98
N ALA A 20 -0.02 8.40 -11.25
CA ALA A 20 -0.37 7.54 -12.38
C ALA A 20 0.52 6.30 -12.46
N ALA A 21 1.83 6.46 -12.24
CA ALA A 21 2.78 5.35 -12.21
C ALA A 21 2.46 4.34 -11.09
N ALA A 22 2.11 4.83 -9.89
CA ALA A 22 1.73 3.98 -8.76
C ALA A 22 0.45 3.18 -9.06
N VAL A 23 -0.55 3.83 -9.67
CA VAL A 23 -1.79 3.17 -10.10
C VAL A 23 -1.50 2.11 -11.17
N ALA A 24 -0.72 2.46 -12.21
CA ALA A 24 -0.32 1.52 -13.25
C ALA A 24 0.45 0.32 -12.68
N GLN A 25 1.40 0.55 -11.77
CA GLN A 25 2.14 -0.51 -11.08
C GLN A 25 1.19 -1.45 -10.33
N SER A 26 0.17 -0.91 -9.64
CA SER A 26 -0.79 -1.74 -8.90
C SER A 26 -1.63 -2.63 -9.83
N TYR A 27 -2.08 -2.11 -10.98
CA TYR A 27 -2.78 -2.93 -11.97
C TYR A 27 -1.89 -3.98 -12.62
N LEU A 28 -0.64 -3.65 -12.94
CA LEU A 28 0.32 -4.62 -13.48
C LEU A 28 0.60 -5.76 -12.49
N ALA A 29 0.82 -5.42 -11.22
CA ALA A 29 1.03 -6.41 -10.17
C ALA A 29 -0.18 -7.33 -10.00
N LEU A 30 -1.39 -6.76 -10.02
CA LEU A 30 -2.63 -7.53 -9.95
C LEU A 30 -2.81 -8.44 -11.18
N SER A 31 -2.63 -7.91 -12.40
CA SER A 31 -2.75 -8.70 -13.63
C SER A 31 -1.76 -9.86 -13.65
N CYS A 32 -0.53 -9.61 -13.20
CA CYS A 32 0.47 -10.65 -13.02
C CYS A 32 0.02 -11.70 -11.99
N SER A 33 -0.54 -11.27 -10.85
CA SER A 33 -1.09 -12.19 -9.84
C SER A 33 -2.21 -13.06 -10.39
N ILE A 34 -3.17 -12.49 -11.15
CA ILE A 34 -4.24 -13.24 -11.80
C ILE A 34 -3.65 -14.24 -12.81
N ALA A 35 -2.71 -13.80 -13.65
CA ALA A 35 -2.04 -14.68 -14.61
C ALA A 35 -1.34 -15.86 -13.93
N LEU A 36 -0.66 -15.63 -12.80
CA LEU A 36 -0.05 -16.69 -12.01
C LEU A 36 -1.09 -17.69 -11.49
N TRP A 37 -2.24 -17.24 -11.00
CA TRP A 37 -3.32 -18.13 -10.55
C TRP A 37 -3.99 -18.90 -11.70
N VAL A 38 -4.07 -18.29 -12.88
CA VAL A 38 -4.55 -18.97 -14.09
C VAL A 38 -3.57 -20.04 -14.53
N LEU A 39 -2.26 -19.74 -14.53
CA LEU A 39 -1.20 -20.64 -14.99
C LEU A 39 -0.75 -21.66 -13.92
N ALA A 40 -1.14 -21.47 -12.67
CA ALA A 40 -0.74 -22.32 -11.54
C ALA A 40 -0.86 -23.84 -11.79
N PRO A 41 -1.93 -24.38 -12.42
CA PRO A 41 -2.03 -25.82 -12.66
C PRO A 41 -0.95 -26.38 -13.58
N HIS A 42 -0.37 -25.53 -14.44
CA HIS A 42 0.64 -25.90 -15.43
C HIS A 42 2.07 -25.72 -14.91
N PHE A 43 2.26 -25.26 -13.68
CA PHE A 43 3.60 -25.12 -13.12
C PHE A 43 4.16 -26.46 -12.64
N GLY A 44 5.45 -26.67 -12.93
CA GLY A 44 6.22 -27.84 -12.53
C GLY A 44 6.32 -28.92 -13.62
N ASN A 45 7.30 -29.81 -13.46
CA ASN A 45 7.53 -30.91 -14.42
C ASN A 45 6.56 -32.09 -14.23
N ASN A 46 5.81 -32.13 -13.13
CA ASN A 46 4.93 -33.24 -12.76
C ASN A 46 3.51 -32.72 -12.45
N VAL A 47 2.80 -32.26 -13.48
CA VAL A 47 1.43 -31.70 -13.37
C VAL A 47 0.43 -32.67 -12.72
N GLU A 48 0.64 -33.99 -12.85
CA GLU A 48 -0.22 -35.01 -12.24
C GLU A 48 -0.10 -35.05 -10.70
N CYS A 49 1.06 -34.66 -10.15
CA CYS A 49 1.30 -34.64 -8.71
C CYS A 49 0.70 -33.38 -8.05
N ASN A 50 0.33 -32.37 -8.84
CA ASN A 50 -0.12 -31.07 -8.36
C ASN A 50 -1.47 -31.15 -7.63
N ASN A 51 -2.30 -32.15 -7.93
CA ASN A 51 -3.61 -32.33 -7.29
C ASN A 51 -3.54 -32.71 -5.80
N GLN A 52 -2.38 -33.16 -5.31
CA GLN A 52 -2.17 -33.55 -3.91
C GLN A 52 -1.64 -32.42 -3.03
N VAL A 53 -1.38 -31.26 -3.63
CA VAL A 53 -0.84 -30.12 -2.91
C VAL A 53 -1.94 -29.51 -2.04
N LEU A 54 -1.68 -29.42 -0.74
CA LEU A 54 -2.60 -28.93 0.30
C LEU A 54 -2.15 -27.56 0.80
N PHE A 55 -3.05 -26.58 0.84
CA PHE A 55 -2.81 -25.29 1.49
C PHE A 55 -3.23 -25.44 2.93
N VAL A 56 -2.48 -24.81 3.84
CA VAL A 56 -2.76 -24.86 5.27
C VAL A 56 -2.94 -23.42 5.78
N ILE A 57 -3.96 -22.75 5.27
CA ILE A 57 -4.54 -21.56 5.91
C ILE A 57 -5.75 -22.07 6.69
N PHE A 58 -5.60 -22.41 7.96
CA PHE A 58 -6.68 -22.88 8.87
C PHE A 58 -7.25 -24.29 8.65
N GLY A 59 -6.76 -25.07 7.70
CA GLY A 59 -7.16 -26.47 7.49
C GLY A 59 -6.53 -27.04 6.23
N SER A 60 -6.51 -28.37 6.09
CA SER A 60 -6.03 -29.02 4.85
C SER A 60 -7.13 -28.99 3.80
N PHE A 61 -7.04 -28.05 2.86
CA PHE A 61 -7.95 -27.94 1.72
C PHE A 61 -7.21 -28.23 0.42
N PRO A 62 -7.84 -28.93 -0.56
CA PRO A 62 -7.27 -29.10 -1.89
C PRO A 62 -7.12 -27.73 -2.56
N VAL A 63 -5.87 -27.30 -2.76
CA VAL A 63 -5.51 -25.93 -3.18
C VAL A 63 -6.10 -25.61 -4.55
N PHE A 64 -5.97 -26.56 -5.48
CA PHE A 64 -6.06 -26.24 -6.89
C PHE A 64 -7.45 -25.89 -7.40
N PRO A 65 -8.54 -26.56 -7.00
CA PRO A 65 -9.86 -26.11 -7.40
C PRO A 65 -10.36 -24.96 -6.50
N ALA A 66 -10.33 -25.13 -5.18
CA ALA A 66 -10.99 -24.20 -4.27
C ALA A 66 -10.25 -22.87 -4.13
N ALA A 67 -8.94 -22.88 -3.88
CA ALA A 67 -8.18 -21.65 -3.68
C ALA A 67 -8.07 -20.86 -4.99
N ARG A 68 -7.93 -21.54 -6.13
CA ARG A 68 -7.92 -20.88 -7.44
C ARG A 68 -9.23 -20.17 -7.73
N ILE A 69 -10.37 -20.84 -7.55
CA ILE A 69 -11.69 -20.20 -7.75
C ILE A 69 -11.84 -19.01 -6.79
N LEU A 70 -11.51 -19.22 -5.51
CA LEU A 70 -11.59 -18.16 -4.50
C LEU A 70 -10.72 -16.95 -4.90
N SER A 71 -9.45 -17.17 -5.25
CA SER A 71 -8.53 -16.09 -5.65
C SER A 71 -8.97 -15.40 -6.92
N LEU A 72 -9.44 -16.14 -7.93
CA LEU A 72 -9.94 -15.58 -9.19
C LEU A 72 -11.24 -14.79 -9.02
N VAL A 73 -12.02 -15.03 -7.96
CA VAL A 73 -13.22 -14.24 -7.63
C VAL A 73 -12.88 -13.06 -6.73
N VAL A 74 -12.08 -13.28 -5.69
CA VAL A 74 -11.76 -12.26 -4.68
C VAL A 74 -10.85 -11.16 -5.23
N LEU A 75 -9.82 -11.50 -6.01
CA LEU A 75 -8.90 -10.51 -6.59
C LEU A 75 -9.60 -9.45 -7.46
N PRO A 76 -10.48 -9.80 -8.43
CA PRO A 76 -11.18 -8.79 -9.21
C PRO A 76 -12.17 -7.98 -8.37
N ILE A 77 -12.83 -8.57 -7.37
CA ILE A 77 -13.69 -7.80 -6.45
C ILE A 77 -12.89 -6.74 -5.71
N ILE A 78 -11.76 -7.13 -5.10
CA ILE A 78 -10.86 -6.19 -4.40
C ILE A 78 -10.39 -5.11 -5.37
N THR A 79 -10.10 -5.48 -6.61
CA THR A 79 -9.67 -4.54 -7.65
C THR A 79 -10.75 -3.51 -7.95
N VAL A 80 -11.99 -3.95 -8.18
CA VAL A 80 -13.12 -3.05 -8.45
C VAL A 80 -13.33 -2.10 -7.28
N VAL A 81 -13.28 -2.58 -6.03
CA VAL A 81 -13.42 -1.76 -4.83
C VAL A 81 -12.27 -0.73 -4.73
N TYR A 82 -11.03 -1.16 -4.98
CA TYR A 82 -9.87 -0.29 -4.96
C TYR A 82 -9.94 0.78 -6.06
N THR A 83 -10.31 0.39 -7.28
CA THR A 83 -10.52 1.31 -8.41
C THR A 83 -11.64 2.31 -8.12
N ALA A 84 -12.76 1.86 -7.58
CA ALA A 84 -13.86 2.72 -7.18
C ALA A 84 -13.45 3.71 -6.09
N SER A 85 -12.67 3.27 -5.11
CA SER A 85 -12.14 4.13 -4.05
C SER A 85 -11.19 5.19 -4.60
N LEU A 86 -10.26 4.81 -5.50
CA LEU A 86 -9.39 5.75 -6.20
C LEU A 86 -10.16 6.76 -7.04
N TYR A 87 -11.17 6.29 -7.77
CA TYR A 87 -12.01 7.15 -8.60
C TYR A 87 -12.79 8.14 -7.74
N TYR A 88 -13.38 7.68 -6.64
CA TYR A 88 -14.10 8.53 -5.69
C TYR A 88 -13.19 9.61 -5.10
N ASP A 89 -12.00 9.25 -4.62
CA ASP A 89 -11.02 10.20 -4.09
C ASP A 89 -10.56 11.21 -5.15
N TYR A 90 -10.36 10.77 -6.39
CA TYR A 90 -9.96 11.63 -7.49
C TYR A 90 -11.06 12.65 -7.83
N PHE A 91 -12.30 12.19 -7.96
CA PHE A 91 -13.42 13.03 -8.37
C PHE A 91 -13.81 14.02 -7.25
N HIS A 92 -14.06 13.53 -6.04
CA HIS A 92 -14.44 14.39 -4.90
C HIS A 92 -13.32 15.30 -4.42
N GLY A 93 -12.07 14.85 -4.48
CA GLY A 93 -10.90 15.64 -4.10
C GLY A 93 -10.58 16.77 -5.08
N SER A 94 -11.00 16.66 -6.35
CA SER A 94 -10.91 17.74 -7.33
C SER A 94 -11.99 18.79 -7.13
N TRP A 95 -13.22 18.36 -6.85
CA TRP A 95 -14.38 19.25 -6.67
C TRP A 95 -14.19 20.23 -5.50
N ARG A 96 -13.80 19.72 -4.32
CA ARG A 96 -13.56 20.56 -3.13
C ARG A 96 -12.41 21.57 -3.28
N ARG A 97 -11.50 21.38 -4.24
CA ARG A 97 -10.40 22.31 -4.50
C ARG A 97 -10.79 23.47 -5.42
N GLY A 98 -11.86 23.34 -6.21
CA GLY A 98 -12.38 24.42 -7.05
C GLY A 98 -13.04 25.52 -6.24
N GLU A 99 -13.74 25.16 -5.17
CA GLU A 99 -14.64 26.07 -4.43
C GLU A 99 -13.92 27.06 -3.51
N LYS A 100 -12.65 26.81 -3.14
CA LYS A 100 -11.87 27.73 -2.28
C LYS A 100 -10.90 28.64 -3.03
N ARG A 101 -10.94 28.65 -4.36
CA ARG A 101 -10.36 29.77 -5.10
C ARG A 101 -11.41 30.87 -5.20
N GLU A 102 -11.76 31.46 -4.06
CA GLU A 102 -12.25 32.83 -4.14
C GLU A 102 -11.14 33.64 -4.83
N PRO A 103 -11.43 34.33 -5.94
CA PRO A 103 -10.50 35.27 -6.49
C PRO A 103 -10.28 36.31 -5.40
N LEU A 104 -9.13 36.22 -4.73
CA LEU A 104 -8.64 37.28 -3.87
C LEU A 104 -8.37 38.46 -4.82
N ILE A 105 -9.43 39.20 -5.14
CA ILE A 105 -9.35 40.56 -5.66
C ILE A 105 -8.77 41.33 -4.49
N VAL A 106 -7.45 41.29 -4.34
CA VAL A 106 -6.73 42.22 -3.47
C VAL A 106 -6.76 43.55 -4.22
N PRO A 107 -7.50 44.56 -3.74
CA PRO A 107 -7.37 45.89 -4.28
C PRO A 107 -5.93 46.33 -4.01
N ARG A 108 -5.19 46.58 -5.09
CA ARG A 108 -3.84 47.13 -5.06
C ARG A 108 -3.91 48.59 -4.64
N THR A 109 -4.06 48.82 -3.35
CA THR A 109 -4.02 50.12 -2.67
C THR A 109 -3.43 49.82 -1.29
N THR A 110 -2.37 50.41 -0.78
CA THR A 110 -1.61 51.62 -1.11
C THR A 110 -0.33 51.51 -0.26
N SER A 111 0.75 52.11 -0.74
CA SER A 111 1.98 52.45 -0.01
C SER A 111 1.80 52.63 1.50
N ARG A 112 2.46 51.81 2.34
CA ARG A 112 2.86 52.20 3.71
C ARG A 112 3.98 51.30 4.27
N SER A 113 5.03 52.01 4.66
CA SER A 113 6.15 51.78 5.59
C SER A 113 6.60 50.37 6.02
N PRO A 114 7.93 50.14 6.14
CA PRO A 114 8.49 48.91 6.69
C PRO A 114 8.18 48.80 8.19
N LEU A 115 7.31 47.86 8.57
CA LEU A 115 7.19 47.40 9.95
C LEU A 115 8.20 46.27 10.21
N PRO A 116 8.72 46.16 11.45
CA PRO A 116 9.63 45.08 11.83
C PRO A 116 8.95 43.71 11.66
N PRO A 117 9.72 42.68 11.28
CA PRO A 117 9.19 41.34 11.07
C PRO A 117 8.57 40.82 12.38
N SER A 118 7.25 40.60 12.36
CA SER A 118 6.53 39.97 13.46
C SER A 118 6.89 38.49 13.51
N GLU A 119 7.69 38.13 14.51
CA GLU A 119 8.31 36.81 14.72
C GLU A 119 7.32 35.73 15.23
N ASN A 120 6.03 36.05 15.37
CA ASN A 120 5.07 35.22 16.11
C ASN A 120 4.09 34.39 15.26
N ASP A 121 4.23 34.32 13.94
CA ASP A 121 3.36 33.48 13.09
C ASP A 121 3.95 32.09 12.78
N GLN A 122 4.78 31.56 13.71
CA GLN A 122 4.96 30.12 13.83
C GLN A 122 3.74 29.50 14.50
N GLN A 123 2.57 29.61 13.85
CA GLN A 123 1.44 28.74 14.15
C GLN A 123 1.91 27.30 13.91
N SER A 124 2.27 26.65 15.01
CA SER A 124 2.57 25.23 15.13
C SER A 124 1.41 24.44 14.52
N LYS A 125 1.54 24.13 13.23
CA LYS A 125 0.62 23.26 12.51
C LYS A 125 0.79 21.87 13.11
N LYS A 126 -0.06 21.56 14.09
CA LYS A 126 -0.16 20.23 14.70
C LYS A 126 -0.16 19.20 13.57
N PRO A 127 0.81 18.26 13.53
CA PRO A 127 0.83 17.21 12.54
C PRO A 127 -0.45 16.41 12.70
N ARG A 128 -1.32 16.45 11.69
CA ARG A 128 -2.55 15.67 11.67
C ARG A 128 -2.16 14.25 11.29
N THR A 129 -1.92 13.42 12.30
CA THR A 129 -1.63 12.00 12.09
C THR A 129 -2.82 11.34 11.40
N ASP A 130 -2.62 10.91 10.15
CA ASP A 130 -3.66 10.31 9.32
C ASP A 130 -3.84 8.85 9.76
N GLY A 131 -4.65 8.60 10.80
CA GLY A 131 -4.82 7.27 11.42
C GLY A 131 -5.24 6.17 10.43
N SER A 132 -5.90 6.55 9.32
CA SER A 132 -6.22 5.65 8.22
C SER A 132 -4.97 5.01 7.58
N LEU A 133 -3.86 5.77 7.47
CA LEU A 133 -2.61 5.27 6.90
C LEU A 133 -1.98 4.21 7.80
N LEU A 134 -2.03 4.42 9.13
CA LEU A 134 -1.55 3.45 10.11
C LEU A 134 -2.36 2.15 10.02
N ILE A 135 -3.68 2.23 9.92
CA ILE A 135 -4.56 1.06 9.78
C ILE A 135 -4.23 0.30 8.50
N HIS A 136 -4.10 0.99 7.36
CA HIS A 136 -3.71 0.36 6.09
C HIS A 136 -2.34 -0.32 6.19
N LEU A 137 -1.38 0.31 6.87
CA LEU A 137 -0.07 -0.26 7.06
C LEU A 137 -0.12 -1.55 7.89
N VAL A 138 -0.82 -1.53 9.03
CA VAL A 138 -0.99 -2.72 9.88
C VAL A 138 -1.66 -3.85 9.09
N PHE A 139 -2.71 -3.52 8.33
CA PHE A 139 -3.41 -4.49 7.49
C PHE A 139 -2.49 -5.13 6.44
N ILE A 140 -1.67 -4.32 5.76
CA ILE A 140 -0.66 -4.81 4.81
C ILE A 140 0.33 -5.75 5.51
N VAL A 141 0.88 -5.35 6.66
CA VAL A 141 1.84 -6.17 7.41
C VAL A 141 1.24 -7.52 7.81
N VAL A 142 -0.01 -7.54 8.30
CA VAL A 142 -0.70 -8.79 8.69
C VAL A 142 -0.93 -9.70 7.48
N ILE A 143 -1.44 -9.17 6.37
CA ILE A 143 -1.64 -9.96 5.15
C ILE A 143 -0.33 -10.56 4.66
N PHE A 144 0.75 -9.77 4.64
CA PHE A 144 2.05 -10.26 4.19
C PHE A 144 2.65 -11.31 5.13
N ALA A 145 2.52 -11.15 6.44
CA ALA A 145 2.95 -12.16 7.41
C ALA A 145 2.21 -13.48 7.19
N LEU A 146 0.89 -13.41 6.95
CA LEU A 146 0.10 -14.59 6.59
C LEU A 146 0.61 -15.21 5.28
N LEU A 147 0.87 -14.43 4.23
CA LEU A 147 1.40 -14.96 2.97
C LEU A 147 2.76 -15.66 3.14
N ILE A 148 3.67 -15.08 3.91
CA ILE A 148 4.98 -15.70 4.20
C ILE A 148 4.80 -17.01 4.97
N LEU A 149 4.00 -17.00 6.03
CA LEU A 149 3.75 -18.19 6.84
C LEU A 149 3.14 -19.32 6.01
N ASN A 150 2.30 -18.98 5.03
CA ASN A 150 1.77 -19.93 4.07
C ASN A 150 2.80 -20.49 3.11
N ALA A 151 3.70 -19.65 2.61
CA ALA A 151 4.79 -20.11 1.76
C ALA A 151 5.71 -21.08 2.53
N GLU A 152 6.01 -20.80 3.80
CA GLU A 152 6.82 -21.69 4.65
C GLU A 152 6.11 -23.01 4.97
N LEU A 153 4.84 -22.96 5.39
CA LEU A 153 4.05 -24.17 5.66
C LEU A 153 3.92 -25.05 4.41
N PHE A 154 3.72 -24.42 3.26
CA PHE A 154 3.71 -25.10 1.97
C PHE A 154 5.03 -25.82 1.70
N LEU A 155 6.16 -25.17 1.98
CA LEU A 155 7.48 -25.71 1.69
C LEU A 155 7.83 -26.87 2.63
N ILE A 156 7.58 -26.73 3.94
CA ILE A 156 7.81 -27.78 4.94
C ILE A 156 7.00 -29.05 4.62
N ARG A 157 5.77 -28.89 4.14
CA ARG A 157 4.86 -30.02 3.92
C ARG A 157 5.08 -30.73 2.59
N ASN A 158 5.50 -30.01 1.55
CA ASN A 158 5.73 -30.59 0.21
C ASN A 158 7.17 -31.09 0.00
N PHE A 159 8.15 -30.55 0.71
CA PHE A 159 9.55 -30.97 0.58
C PHE A 159 10.02 -31.69 1.84
N ASN A 160 10.13 -33.02 1.74
CA ASN A 160 10.61 -33.90 2.80
C ASN A 160 12.12 -33.71 3.04
N GLY A 161 12.48 -32.62 3.74
CA GLY A 161 13.75 -32.41 4.46
C GLY A 161 15.08 -32.38 3.70
N SER A 162 15.17 -32.88 2.47
CA SER A 162 16.47 -33.13 1.82
C SER A 162 17.03 -31.95 1.04
N GLN A 163 16.23 -30.95 0.67
CA GLN A 163 16.69 -29.72 0.01
C GLN A 163 15.99 -28.47 0.53
N GLN A 164 16.29 -28.10 1.77
CA GLN A 164 15.84 -26.85 2.38
C GLN A 164 16.73 -25.66 1.92
N LYS A 165 16.80 -25.44 0.61
CA LYS A 165 17.43 -24.24 0.06
C LYS A 165 16.36 -23.17 -0.13
N TRP A 166 16.63 -21.98 0.41
CA TRP A 166 15.75 -20.83 0.25
C TRP A 166 15.49 -20.59 -1.24
N GLY A 167 14.22 -20.66 -1.64
CA GLY A 167 13.80 -20.41 -3.00
C GLY A 167 13.72 -18.91 -3.28
N PHE A 168 13.94 -18.51 -4.54
CA PHE A 168 13.75 -17.14 -4.99
C PHE A 168 12.35 -16.60 -4.61
N GLY A 169 11.33 -17.47 -4.61
CA GLY A 169 9.97 -17.16 -4.20
C GLY A 169 9.78 -16.80 -2.72
N GLN A 170 10.72 -17.17 -1.83
CA GLN A 170 10.70 -16.78 -0.40
C GLN A 170 11.49 -15.49 -0.15
N VAL A 171 12.58 -15.32 -0.89
CA VAL A 171 13.47 -14.14 -0.76
C VAL A 171 12.79 -12.88 -1.32
N LEU A 172 12.06 -13.01 -2.43
CA LEU A 172 11.38 -11.89 -3.08
C LEU A 172 10.35 -11.16 -2.17
N PRO A 173 9.41 -11.85 -1.48
CA PRO A 173 8.47 -11.18 -0.59
C PRO A 173 9.15 -10.53 0.62
N MET A 174 10.26 -11.08 1.12
CA MET A 174 11.04 -10.43 2.20
C MET A 174 11.55 -9.05 1.77
N PHE A 175 12.10 -8.92 0.55
CA PHE A 175 12.55 -7.63 0.00
C PHE A 175 11.39 -6.66 -0.26
N LEU A 176 10.28 -7.17 -0.79
CA LEU A 176 9.09 -6.35 -1.05
C LEU A 176 8.47 -5.75 0.22
N ILE A 177 8.68 -6.39 1.39
CA ILE A 177 8.18 -5.90 2.68
C ILE A 177 9.21 -5.01 3.37
N SER A 178 10.48 -5.39 3.36
CA SER A 178 11.52 -4.66 4.10
C SER A 178 11.73 -3.24 3.57
N ILE A 179 11.71 -3.02 2.25
CA ILE A 179 11.82 -1.67 1.66
C ILE A 179 10.73 -0.70 2.19
N PRO A 180 9.43 -1.02 2.10
CA PRO A 180 8.40 -0.14 2.63
C PRO A 180 8.40 -0.05 4.16
N LEU A 181 8.89 -1.05 4.90
CA LEU A 181 9.05 -0.99 6.35
C LEU A 181 10.16 -0.02 6.76
N ILE A 182 11.29 0.00 6.06
CA ILE A 182 12.38 0.96 6.29
C ILE A 182 11.86 2.38 6.11
N GLY A 183 11.12 2.66 5.02
CA GLY A 183 10.56 4.00 4.80
C GLY A 183 9.55 4.42 5.87
N VAL A 184 8.77 3.48 6.43
CA VAL A 184 7.89 3.77 7.57
C VAL A 184 8.71 4.02 8.83
N TRP A 185 9.71 3.19 9.11
CA TRP A 185 10.57 3.33 10.29
C TRP A 185 11.31 4.66 10.28
N GLU A 186 11.85 5.09 9.14
CA GLU A 186 12.48 6.40 8.98
C GLU A 186 11.50 7.54 9.18
N ALA A 187 10.30 7.47 8.59
CA ALA A 187 9.26 8.47 8.80
C ALA A 187 8.85 8.55 10.28
N PHE A 188 8.66 7.40 10.91
CA PHE A 188 8.31 7.29 12.32
C PHE A 188 9.40 7.84 13.23
N SER A 189 10.67 7.51 12.96
CA SER A 189 11.84 8.01 13.69
C SER A 189 11.95 9.53 13.57
N LYS A 190 11.74 10.06 12.37
CA LYS A 190 11.88 11.50 12.10
C LYS A 190 10.74 12.36 12.63
N TYR A 191 9.51 11.86 12.60
CA TYR A 191 8.32 12.63 12.98
C TYR A 191 7.76 12.25 14.37
N GLY A 192 8.20 11.13 14.94
CA GLY A 192 7.71 10.59 16.21
C GLY A 192 6.24 10.13 16.17
N LEU A 193 5.83 9.35 17.17
CA LEU A 193 4.42 9.11 17.51
C LEU A 193 3.78 10.31 18.24
N SER A 194 4.59 11.30 18.62
CA SER A 194 4.28 12.19 19.71
C SER A 194 3.33 13.29 19.29
N LYS A 195 2.08 13.14 19.72
CA LYS A 195 1.15 14.24 19.89
C LYS A 195 1.61 15.01 21.14
N HIS A 196 2.58 15.93 20.99
CA HIS A 196 2.79 16.93 22.04
C HIS A 196 1.60 17.89 22.02
N VAL A 197 0.56 17.54 22.78
CA VAL A 197 -0.43 18.48 23.25
C VAL A 197 0.16 19.09 24.51
N SER A 198 0.86 20.21 24.37
CA SER A 198 1.02 21.11 25.51
C SER A 198 -0.37 21.58 25.90
N ALA A 199 -0.75 21.28 27.13
CA ALA A 199 -1.95 21.80 27.75
C ALA A 199 -1.64 23.24 28.18
N ASP A 200 -2.34 24.19 27.58
CA ASP A 200 -2.56 25.52 28.14
C ASP A 200 -4.02 25.58 28.60
#